data_AF-A0A944PA59-F1
#
_entry.id   AF-A0A944PA59-F1
#
_cell.length_a   1.000
_cell.length_b   1.000
_cell.length_c   1.000
_cell.angle_alpha   90.00
_cell.angle_beta   90.00
_cell.angle_gamma   90.00
#
_symmetry.space_group_name_H-M   'P 1'
#
loop_
_entity.id
_entity.type
_entity.pdbx_description
1 polymer ?
#
loop_
_entity_poly.entity_id
_entity_poly.type
_entity_poly.pdbx_seq_one_letter_code
_entity_poly.pdbx_strand_id
1 'polypeptide(L)' 'VSGELKDGEQIPLCRLRFTGVLHTWGFALYLASRDKYQDNFLPTGLPFGSPEDCLDCACYLYLGDEPA' A
#
# COMPACT_ATOMS: atom_id res chain seq x y z
N VAL A 1 -6.98 -10.84 -2.38
CA VAL A 1 -6.18 -11.13 -3.59
C VAL A 1 -4.71 -10.92 -3.25
N SER A 2 -3.85 -11.84 -3.68
CA SER A 2 -2.38 -11.78 -3.65
C SER A 2 -1.86 -11.66 -5.08
N GLY A 3 -0.61 -11.22 -5.24
CA GLY A 3 0.09 -11.31 -6.51
C GLY A 3 0.73 -12.68 -6.67
N GLU A 4 0.98 -13.10 -7.91
CA GLU A 4 1.65 -14.36 -8.22
C GLU A 4 2.82 -14.07 -9.16
N LEU A 5 4.01 -14.54 -8.80
CA LEU A 5 5.21 -14.48 -9.63
C LEU A 5 5.25 -15.65 -10.62
N LYS A 6 6.15 -15.60 -11.61
CA LYS A 6 6.23 -16.60 -12.69
C LYS A 6 6.53 -18.02 -12.22
N ASP A 7 7.12 -18.16 -11.04
CA ASP A 7 7.42 -19.43 -10.39
C ASP A 7 6.31 -19.92 -9.46
N GLY A 8 5.20 -19.18 -9.36
CA GLY A 8 4.06 -19.49 -8.51
C GLY A 8 4.16 -18.94 -7.09
N GLU A 9 5.22 -18.19 -6.75
CA GLU A 9 5.33 -17.53 -5.44
C GLU A 9 4.20 -16.50 -5.28
N GLN A 10 3.50 -16.58 -4.14
CA GLN A 10 2.43 -15.64 -3.79
C GLN A 10 3.00 -14.47 -3.00
N ILE A 11 2.83 -13.26 -3.51
CA ILE A 11 3.32 -12.04 -2.86
C ILE A 11 2.17 -11.20 -2.31
N PRO A 12 2.33 -10.58 -1.13
CA PRO A 12 1.36 -9.64 -0.62
C PRO A 12 1.34 -8.37 -1.49
N LEU A 13 0.15 -7.86 -1.78
CA LEU A 13 -0.05 -6.62 -2.55
C LEU A 13 -0.45 -5.46 -1.63
N CYS A 14 -0.18 -4.22 -2.05
CA CYS A 14 -0.82 -3.04 -1.48
C CYS A 14 -2.33 -3.14 -1.65
N ARG A 15 -3.10 -2.91 -0.58
CA ARG A 15 -4.56 -2.99 -0.61
C ARG A 15 -5.17 -1.61 -0.49
N LEU A 16 -5.92 -1.20 -1.51
CA LEU A 16 -6.73 0.00 -1.49
C LEU A 16 -8.12 -0.29 -0.91
N ARG A 17 -8.64 0.64 -0.11
CA ARG A 17 -9.96 0.57 0.52
C ARG A 17 -10.76 1.83 0.19
N PHE A 18 -11.84 1.67 -0.56
CA PHE A 18 -12.77 2.77 -0.85
C PHE A 18 -13.46 3.21 0.45
N THR A 19 -13.44 4.50 0.75
CA THR A 19 -13.98 5.04 2.01
C THR A 19 -15.44 5.48 1.93
N GLY A 20 -16.04 5.42 0.75
CA GLY A 20 -17.40 5.93 0.49
C GLY A 20 -17.43 7.36 -0.08
N VAL A 21 -16.27 8.02 -0.17
CA VAL A 21 -16.12 9.36 -0.78
C VAL A 21 -15.30 9.24 -2.07
N LEU A 22 -15.77 9.88 -3.14
CA LEU A 22 -15.09 9.84 -4.43
C LEU A 22 -13.63 10.31 -4.29
N HIS A 23 -12.72 9.61 -4.98
CA HIS A 23 -11.28 9.87 -4.95
C HIS A 23 -10.62 9.79 -3.56
N THR A 24 -11.30 9.25 -2.54
CA THR A 24 -10.73 9.08 -1.20
C THR A 24 -10.56 7.59 -0.90
N TRP A 25 -9.32 7.18 -0.73
CA TRP A 25 -8.95 5.80 -0.50
C TRP A 25 -8.05 5.71 0.73
N GLY A 26 -8.35 4.75 1.61
CA GLY A 26 -7.38 4.26 2.58
C GLY A 26 -6.54 3.16 1.97
N PHE A 27 -5.42 2.82 2.60
CA PHE A 27 -4.56 1.73 2.14
C PHE A 27 -3.95 0.96 3.29
N ALA A 28 -3.67 -0.32 3.02
CA ALA A 28 -3.03 -1.22 3.97
C ALA A 28 -1.85 -1.94 3.32
N LEU A 29 -0.77 -2.05 4.09
CA LEU A 29 0.45 -2.75 3.72
C LEU A 29 0.57 -4.03 4.54
N TYR A 30 1.20 -5.05 3.96
CA TYR A 30 1.41 -6.31 4.65
C TYR A 30 2.68 -6.23 5.50
N LEU A 31 2.56 -6.59 6.77
CA LEU A 31 3.65 -6.55 7.73
C LEU A 31 4.13 -7.97 8.03
N ALA A 32 5.24 -8.38 7.41
CA ALA A 32 5.78 -9.74 7.50
C ALA A 32 6.06 -10.18 8.95
N SER A 33 6.49 -9.25 9.81
CA SER A 33 6.76 -9.54 11.23
C SER A 33 5.53 -9.92 12.06
N ARG A 34 4.33 -9.61 11.57
CA ARG A 34 3.06 -9.87 12.28
C ARG A 34 2.06 -10.67 11.45
N ASP A 35 2.48 -11.14 10.27
CA ASP A 35 1.66 -11.88 9.31
C ASP A 35 0.25 -11.27 9.12
N LYS A 36 0.19 -9.94 8.94
CA LYS A 36 -1.10 -9.24 8.80
C LYS A 36 -0.99 -7.98 7.97
N TYR A 37 -2.14 -7.58 7.42
CA TYR A 37 -2.32 -6.25 6.85
C TYR A 37 -2.53 -5.21 7.95
N GLN A 38 -1.89 -4.06 7.78
CA GLN A 38 -2.03 -2.91 8.65
C GLN A 38 -2.34 -1.66 7.83
N ASP A 39 -3.39 -0.93 8.23
CA ASP A 39 -3.72 0.36 7.63
C ASP A 39 -2.57 1.35 7.85
N ASN A 40 -2.34 2.24 6.89
CA ASN A 40 -1.18 3.12 6.87
C ASN A 40 -1.57 4.60 6.64
N PHE A 41 -0.59 5.50 6.80
CA PHE A 41 -0.73 6.94 6.66
C PHE A 41 0.12 7.47 5.52
N LEU A 42 -0.39 8.49 4.83
CA LEU A 42 0.37 9.26 3.86
C LEU A 42 1.40 10.17 4.58
N PRO A 43 2.41 10.69 3.87
CA PRO A 43 3.35 11.68 4.42
C PRO A 43 2.67 12.95 4.96
N THR A 44 1.47 13.27 4.47
CA THR A 44 0.63 14.35 4.98
C THR A 44 0.09 14.09 6.39
N GLY A 45 0.24 12.88 6.92
CA GLY A 45 -0.32 12.42 8.20
C GLY A 45 -1.76 11.95 8.11
N LEU A 46 -2.39 12.01 6.93
CA LEU A 46 -3.76 11.54 6.72
C LEU A 46 -3.81 10.03 6.43
N PRO A 47 -4.83 9.30 6.92
CA PRO A 47 -5.00 7.88 6.64
C PRO A 47 -5.65 7.61 5.26
N PHE A 48 -5.85 8.65 4.45
CA PHE A 48 -6.49 8.57 3.15
C PHE A 48 -5.96 9.63 2.18
N GLY A 49 -6.08 9.35 0.88
CA GLY A 49 -5.81 10.29 -0.21
C GLY A 49 -6.34 9.75 -1.54
N SER A 50 -5.76 10.21 -2.65
CA SER A 50 -6.04 9.60 -3.96
C SER A 50 -5.52 8.15 -4.00
N PRO A 51 -6.05 7.28 -4.89
CA PRO A 51 -5.49 5.94 -5.05
C PRO A 51 -4.03 5.98 -5.54
N GLU A 52 -3.65 7.00 -6.30
CA GLU A 52 -2.28 7.27 -6.73
C GLU A 52 -1.38 7.60 -5.53
N ASP A 53 -1.78 8.53 -4.65
CA ASP A 53 -1.01 8.86 -3.43
C ASP A 53 -0.74 7.62 -2.57
N CYS A 54 -1.75 6.76 -2.41
CA CYS A 54 -1.63 5.53 -1.63
C CYS A 54 -0.62 4.55 -2.25
N LEU A 55 -0.66 4.40 -3.58
CA LEU A 55 0.25 3.51 -4.29
C LEU A 55 1.68 4.05 -4.30
N ASP A 56 1.85 5.34 -4.58
CA ASP A 56 3.16 6.00 -4.58
C ASP A 56 3.81 5.93 -3.20
N CYS A 57 3.03 6.12 -2.13
CA CYS A 57 3.52 5.95 -0.76
C CYS A 57 4.01 4.52 -0.49
N ALA A 58 3.27 3.50 -0.95
CA ALA A 58 3.68 2.11 -0.81
C ALA A 58 4.97 1.80 -1.61
N CYS A 59 5.06 2.29 -2.85
CA CYS A 59 6.23 2.13 -3.70
C CYS A 59 7.45 2.81 -3.09
N TYR A 60 7.33 4.03 -2.56
CA TYR A 60 8.44 4.72 -1.91
C TYR A 60 9.01 3.94 -0.73
N LEU A 61 8.16 3.33 0.10
CA LEU A 61 8.60 2.57 1.29
C LEU A 61 9.37 1.27 0.96
N TYR A 62 9.07 0.62 -0.17
CA TYR A 62 9.57 -0.72 -0.47
C TYR A 62 10.43 -0.82 -1.73
N LEU A 63 10.28 0.12 -2.66
CA LEU A 63 10.99 0.18 -3.94
C LEU A 63 11.86 1.43 -4.07
N GLY A 64 11.79 2.35 -3.09
CA GLY A 64 12.51 3.61 -3.13
C GLY A 64 14.03 3.41 -3.15
N ASP A 65 14.64 3.83 -4.25
CA ASP A 65 15.99 4.40 -4.28
C ASP A 65 15.92 5.72 -3.49
N GLU A 66 16.88 5.99 -2.59
CA GLU A 66 16.94 7.28 -1.88
C GLU A 66 17.02 8.42 -2.91
N PRO A 67 16.25 9.52 -2.80
CA PRO A 67 16.59 10.72 -3.54
C PRO A 67 17.97 11.20 -3.07
N ALA A 68 18.89 11.41 -4.02
CA ALA A 68 20.22 11.98 -3.78
C ALA A 68 20.19 13.32 -3.04
#